data_AF-A0AAX3PKI7-F1
#
_entry.id   AF-A0AAX3PKI7-F1
#
_cell.length_a   1.000
_cell.length_b   1.000
_cell.length_c   1.000
_cell.angle_alpha   90.00
_cell.angle_beta   90.00
_cell.angle_gamma   90.00
#
_symmetry.space_group_name_H-M   'P 1'
#
loop_
_entity.id
_entity.type
_entity.pdbx_description
1 polymer ?
#
loop_
_entity_poly.entity_id
_entity_poly.type
_entity_poly.pdbx_seq_one_letter_code
_entity_poly.pdbx_strand_id
1 'polypeptide(L)'
;MRFWILVCVIAFTAYFAIQRMMYPQLNHNSAIDRITHPLDTRLRYRIGEVDPRFHVSKQQVQNLAQQATDIWHQGTMKSLFVYDDHAKLTINLIYDERQAESSARNQELRILQNTQQYTQSEKQKIQQLHAELDRTNDELDLQKTNYQRKVDQYNQLINTLNQSHQNLDATARLQLDQQKNQLIIEQNQLKQQLDIYNQKVYELNRQVEQLNAVNQQYNQSVDHFNSRFQPRQFDKGVFDGKTINIYEFTSNEDLRVTIAHELGHALGLAHNNDPKALMYPMMKEQDLKNFRLTTADLAMLNSRQR
;
A
#
# COMPACT_ATOMS: atom_id res chain seq x y z
N MET A 1 -36.15 11.43 -62.48
CA MET A 1 -36.12 10.93 -61.09
C MET A 1 -35.04 9.88 -60.84
N ARG A 2 -34.96 8.78 -61.60
CA ARG A 2 -33.97 7.71 -61.36
C ARG A 2 -32.50 8.17 -61.37
N PHE A 3 -32.13 9.08 -62.28
CA PHE A 3 -30.78 9.65 -62.36
C PHE A 3 -30.38 10.41 -61.08
N TRP A 4 -31.24 11.30 -60.59
CA TRP A 4 -30.98 12.07 -59.37
C TRP A 4 -30.88 11.20 -58.11
N ILE A 5 -31.69 10.13 -58.03
CA ILE A 5 -31.58 9.15 -56.94
C ILE A 5 -30.20 8.48 -56.95
N LEU A 6 -29.73 8.06 -58.13
CA LEU A 6 -28.40 7.45 -58.28
C LEU A 6 -27.29 8.42 -57.85
N VAL A 7 -27.34 9.68 -58.30
CA VAL A 7 -26.37 10.72 -57.93
C VAL A 7 -26.35 10.95 -56.41
N CYS A 8 -27.52 11.04 -55.77
CA CYS A 8 -27.61 11.19 -54.31
C CYS A 8 -27.01 10.00 -53.56
N VAL A 9 -27.24 8.76 -54.02
CA VAL A 9 -26.67 7.56 -53.40
C VAL A 9 -25.14 7.52 -53.56
N ILE A 10 -24.62 7.89 -54.72
CA ILE A 10 -23.16 7.97 -54.96
C ILE A 10 -22.54 9.04 -54.06
N ALA A 11 -23.12 10.24 -53.99
CA ALA A 11 -22.62 11.30 -53.13
C ALA A 11 -22.64 10.90 -51.64
N PHE A 12 -23.72 10.27 -51.20
CA PHE A 12 -23.87 9.77 -49.83
C PHE A 12 -22.82 8.70 -49.49
N THR A 13 -22.64 7.70 -50.36
CA THR A 13 -21.65 6.63 -50.15
C THR A 13 -20.21 7.16 -50.19
N ALA A 14 -19.90 8.07 -51.13
CA ALA A 14 -18.60 8.73 -51.22
C ALA A 14 -18.31 9.56 -49.96
N TYR A 15 -19.30 10.30 -49.43
CA TYR A 15 -19.16 11.05 -48.19
C TYR A 15 -18.74 10.15 -47.02
N PHE A 16 -19.46 9.05 -46.78
CA PHE A 16 -19.15 8.15 -45.67
C PHE A 16 -17.84 7.38 -45.87
N ALA A 17 -17.41 7.15 -47.12
CA ALA A 17 -16.10 6.59 -47.43
C ALA A 17 -14.97 7.57 -47.09
N ILE A 18 -15.08 8.84 -47.49
CA ILE A 18 -14.12 9.91 -47.18
C ILE A 18 -14.07 10.14 -45.66
N GLN A 19 -15.23 10.23 -45.00
CA GLN A 19 -15.32 10.39 -43.55
C GLN A 19 -14.61 9.23 -42.82
N ARG A 20 -14.77 7.99 -43.30
CA ARG A 20 -14.11 6.81 -42.73
C ARG A 20 -12.60 6.85 -42.89
N MET A 21 -12.10 7.40 -44.00
CA MET A 21 -10.67 7.57 -44.25
C MET A 21 -10.07 8.65 -43.34
N MET A 22 -10.74 9.80 -43.21
CA MET A 22 -10.26 10.92 -42.38
C MET A 22 -10.41 10.68 -40.87
N TYR A 23 -11.45 9.94 -40.48
CA TYR A 23 -11.83 9.70 -39.09
C TYR A 23 -12.09 8.21 -38.85
N PRO A 24 -11.03 7.35 -38.89
CA PRO A 24 -11.17 5.91 -38.77
C PRO A 24 -11.82 5.46 -37.45
N GLN A 25 -11.68 6.25 -36.39
CA GLN A 25 -12.30 5.97 -35.08
C GLN A 25 -13.84 5.92 -35.14
N LEU A 26 -14.47 6.56 -36.13
CA LEU A 26 -15.94 6.54 -36.28
C LEU A 26 -16.48 5.15 -36.65
N ASN A 27 -15.62 4.20 -37.04
CA ASN A 27 -16.02 2.80 -37.23
C ASN A 27 -16.51 2.14 -35.92
N HIS A 28 -16.18 2.74 -34.78
CA HIS A 28 -16.61 2.32 -33.46
C HIS A 28 -17.94 2.96 -33.02
N ASN A 29 -18.48 3.96 -33.76
CA ASN A 29 -19.86 4.42 -33.61
C ASN A 29 -20.84 3.46 -34.33
N SER A 30 -22.12 3.49 -33.96
CA SER A 30 -23.14 2.72 -34.66
C SER A 30 -23.43 3.32 -36.04
N ALA A 31 -23.87 2.49 -37.00
CA ALA A 31 -24.20 2.98 -38.34
C ALA A 31 -25.36 4.00 -38.31
N ILE A 32 -26.36 3.76 -37.44
CA ILE A 32 -27.50 4.67 -37.24
C ILE A 32 -27.01 6.02 -36.74
N ASP A 33 -26.14 6.03 -35.73
CA ASP A 33 -25.58 7.28 -35.19
C ASP A 33 -24.84 8.10 -36.25
N ARG A 34 -24.03 7.44 -37.07
CA ARG A 34 -23.30 8.10 -38.16
C ARG A 34 -24.24 8.71 -39.20
N ILE A 35 -25.41 8.09 -39.42
CA ILE A 35 -26.42 8.59 -40.36
C ILE A 35 -27.19 9.78 -39.75
N THR A 36 -27.51 9.73 -38.45
CA THR A 36 -28.28 10.79 -37.78
C THR A 36 -27.42 11.99 -37.37
N HIS A 37 -26.11 11.80 -37.18
CA HIS A 37 -25.14 12.84 -36.82
C HIS A 37 -23.97 12.87 -37.82
N PRO A 38 -24.21 13.13 -39.11
CA PRO A 38 -23.22 12.92 -40.16
C PRO A 38 -21.99 13.83 -40.06
N LEU A 39 -22.10 14.99 -39.40
CA LEU A 39 -21.01 15.94 -39.20
C LEU A 39 -20.28 15.77 -37.85
N ASP A 40 -20.80 14.92 -36.95
CA ASP A 40 -20.16 14.67 -35.67
C ASP A 40 -19.00 13.68 -35.87
N THR A 41 -17.81 14.08 -35.42
CA THR A 41 -16.57 13.30 -35.56
C THR A 41 -16.10 12.70 -34.23
N ARG A 42 -16.93 12.84 -33.19
CA ARG A 42 -16.66 12.35 -31.85
C ARG A 42 -16.99 10.86 -31.73
N LEU A 43 -16.15 10.17 -30.97
CA LEU A 43 -16.34 8.77 -30.65
C LEU A 43 -17.29 8.62 -29.47
N ARG A 44 -18.39 7.90 -29.69
CA ARG A 44 -19.37 7.62 -28.64
C ARG A 44 -18.98 6.41 -27.84
N TYR A 45 -19.13 6.48 -26.52
CA TYR A 45 -18.84 5.37 -25.61
C TYR A 45 -19.91 5.24 -24.53
N ARG A 46 -20.02 4.04 -23.96
CA ARG A 46 -20.87 3.74 -22.81
C ARG A 46 -20.16 2.85 -21.80
N ILE A 47 -20.68 2.83 -20.58
CA ILE A 47 -20.30 1.82 -19.60
C ILE A 47 -21.20 0.58 -19.79
N GLY A 48 -20.58 -0.56 -20.00
CA GLY A 48 -21.23 -1.85 -20.12
C GLY A 48 -21.35 -2.56 -18.78
N GLU A 49 -20.83 -3.78 -18.73
CA GLU A 49 -20.80 -4.62 -17.53
C GLU A 49 -19.72 -4.12 -16.57
N VAL A 50 -20.08 -4.03 -15.29
CA VAL A 50 -19.15 -3.73 -14.21
C VAL A 50 -19.29 -4.82 -13.18
N ASP A 51 -18.30 -5.71 -13.11
CA ASP A 51 -18.34 -6.81 -12.17
C ASP A 51 -18.33 -6.27 -10.71
N PRO A 52 -19.32 -6.63 -9.88
CA PRO A 52 -19.45 -6.11 -8.52
C PRO A 52 -18.27 -6.50 -7.61
N ARG A 53 -17.45 -7.50 -7.97
CA ARG A 53 -16.25 -7.90 -7.22
C ARG A 53 -15.13 -6.85 -7.25
N PHE A 54 -15.19 -5.88 -8.17
CA PHE A 54 -14.32 -4.70 -8.10
C PHE A 54 -14.73 -3.70 -7.02
N HIS A 55 -15.92 -3.86 -6.42
CA HIS A 55 -16.47 -2.94 -5.43
C HIS A 55 -16.57 -1.48 -5.90
N VAL A 56 -16.76 -1.27 -7.21
CA VAL A 56 -17.02 0.03 -7.82
C VAL A 56 -18.38 0.04 -8.51
N SER A 57 -19.10 1.14 -8.39
CA SER A 57 -20.41 1.27 -9.04
C SER A 57 -20.27 1.64 -10.52
N LYS A 58 -21.27 1.29 -11.33
CA LYS A 58 -21.34 1.73 -12.73
C LYS A 58 -21.23 3.25 -12.89
N GLN A 59 -21.87 4.01 -12.01
CA GLN A 59 -21.79 5.48 -11.99
C GLN A 59 -20.36 5.97 -11.71
N GLN A 60 -19.65 5.32 -10.78
CA GLN A 60 -18.26 5.66 -10.49
C GLN A 60 -17.36 5.38 -11.69
N VAL A 61 -17.53 4.24 -12.37
CA VAL A 61 -16.80 3.92 -13.61
C VAL A 61 -17.10 4.95 -14.70
N GLN A 62 -18.36 5.36 -14.85
CA GLN A 62 -18.75 6.40 -15.81
C GLN A 62 -18.06 7.74 -15.49
N ASN A 63 -18.02 8.15 -14.23
CA ASN A 63 -17.33 9.37 -13.81
C ASN A 63 -15.82 9.29 -14.11
N LEU A 64 -15.18 8.14 -13.87
CA LEU A 64 -13.76 7.93 -14.17
C LEU A 64 -13.49 7.90 -15.67
N ALA A 65 -14.39 7.30 -16.47
CA ALA A 65 -14.30 7.33 -17.92
C ALA A 65 -14.47 8.77 -18.46
N GLN A 66 -15.36 9.57 -17.88
CA GLN A 66 -15.46 10.98 -18.24
C GLN A 66 -14.16 11.73 -17.93
N GLN A 67 -13.58 11.55 -16.74
CA GLN A 67 -12.28 12.14 -16.40
C GLN A 67 -11.15 11.64 -17.33
N ALA A 68 -11.22 10.39 -17.80
CA ALA A 68 -10.30 9.84 -18.79
C ALA A 68 -10.45 10.55 -20.14
N THR A 69 -11.68 10.83 -20.59
CA THR A 69 -11.90 11.65 -21.79
C THR A 69 -11.46 13.09 -21.61
N ASP A 70 -11.52 13.63 -20.39
CA ASP A 70 -11.08 14.99 -20.09
C ASP A 70 -9.56 15.14 -20.22
N ILE A 71 -8.76 14.07 -19.98
CA ILE A 71 -7.32 14.06 -20.28
C ILE A 71 -7.09 14.37 -21.76
N TRP A 72 -7.84 13.69 -22.65
CA TRP A 72 -7.78 13.94 -24.08
C TRP A 72 -8.29 15.33 -24.46
N HIS A 73 -9.37 15.78 -23.83
CA HIS A 73 -9.93 17.10 -24.08
C HIS A 73 -8.95 18.21 -23.70
N GLN A 74 -8.37 18.17 -22.50
CA GLN A 74 -7.44 19.18 -22.00
C GLN A 74 -6.15 19.23 -22.82
N GLY A 75 -5.62 18.06 -23.22
CA GLY A 75 -4.39 18.03 -24.00
C GLY A 75 -4.57 18.50 -25.46
N THR A 76 -5.75 18.27 -26.05
CA THR A 76 -6.00 18.56 -27.48
C THR A 76 -6.84 19.82 -27.72
N MET A 77 -7.49 20.34 -26.68
CA MET A 77 -8.53 21.36 -26.73
C MET A 77 -9.70 21.00 -27.67
N LYS A 78 -9.89 19.71 -27.95
CA LYS A 78 -10.96 19.17 -28.80
C LYS A 78 -11.82 18.21 -27.99
N SER A 79 -13.13 18.25 -28.18
CA SER A 79 -14.00 17.19 -27.66
C SER A 79 -13.89 16.01 -28.62
N LEU A 80 -13.20 14.95 -28.22
CA LEU A 80 -13.00 13.74 -29.05
C LEU A 80 -14.00 12.63 -28.73
N PHE A 81 -14.62 12.68 -27.54
CA PHE A 81 -15.51 11.64 -27.04
C PHE A 81 -16.85 12.23 -26.57
N VAL A 82 -17.89 11.40 -26.60
CA VAL A 82 -19.22 11.71 -26.06
C VAL A 82 -19.78 10.48 -25.36
N TYR A 83 -20.30 10.65 -24.14
CA TYR A 83 -21.04 9.58 -23.48
C TYR A 83 -22.42 9.40 -24.11
N ASP A 84 -22.79 8.16 -24.41
CA ASP A 84 -24.11 7.80 -24.96
C ASP A 84 -24.46 6.38 -24.53
N ASP A 85 -25.54 6.18 -23.76
CA ASP A 85 -25.94 4.86 -23.24
C ASP A 85 -26.20 3.81 -24.33
N HIS A 86 -26.43 4.22 -25.57
CA HIS A 86 -26.66 3.35 -26.73
C HIS A 86 -25.41 3.20 -27.61
N ALA A 87 -24.26 3.71 -27.18
CA ALA A 87 -23.01 3.62 -27.92
C ALA A 87 -22.60 2.16 -28.20
N LYS A 88 -21.95 1.97 -29.35
CA LYS A 88 -21.39 0.67 -29.74
C LYS A 88 -20.09 0.38 -28.97
N LEU A 89 -19.18 1.35 -28.86
CA LEU A 89 -17.97 1.21 -28.04
C LEU A 89 -18.36 1.10 -26.57
N THR A 90 -17.99 -0.02 -25.96
CA THR A 90 -18.41 -0.37 -24.60
C THR A 90 -17.19 -0.55 -23.72
N ILE A 91 -17.18 0.09 -22.56
CA ILE A 91 -16.16 -0.10 -21.52
C ILE A 91 -16.73 -1.06 -20.48
N ASN A 92 -16.08 -2.21 -20.29
CA ASN A 92 -16.44 -3.21 -19.29
C ASN A 92 -15.34 -3.35 -18.23
N LEU A 93 -15.73 -3.67 -17.00
CA LEU A 93 -14.83 -4.13 -15.95
C LEU A 93 -15.09 -5.62 -15.71
N ILE A 94 -14.12 -6.47 -16.08
CA ILE A 94 -14.23 -7.93 -16.02
C ILE A 94 -13.28 -8.44 -14.96
N TYR A 95 -13.83 -8.96 -13.85
CA TYR A 95 -13.01 -9.43 -12.74
C TYR A 95 -12.51 -10.84 -13.03
N ASP A 96 -11.21 -10.99 -13.21
CA ASP A 96 -10.55 -12.28 -13.42
C ASP A 96 -9.35 -12.47 -12.47
N GLU A 97 -8.53 -13.47 -12.76
CA GLU A 97 -7.32 -13.80 -12.02
C GLU A 97 -6.31 -12.64 -11.90
N ARG A 98 -6.38 -11.63 -12.77
CA ARG A 98 -5.49 -10.45 -12.72
C ARG A 98 -5.83 -9.59 -11.52
N GLN A 99 -7.07 -9.11 -11.43
CA GLN A 99 -7.53 -8.35 -10.27
C GLN A 99 -7.47 -9.19 -8.98
N ALA A 100 -7.81 -10.48 -9.05
CA ALA A 100 -7.77 -11.36 -7.88
C ALA A 100 -6.37 -11.44 -7.27
N GLU A 101 -5.36 -11.70 -8.10
CA GLU A 101 -3.97 -11.77 -7.67
C GLU A 101 -3.42 -10.40 -7.22
N SER A 102 -3.80 -9.31 -7.88
CA SER A 102 -3.44 -7.95 -7.45
C SER A 102 -3.99 -7.62 -6.07
N SER A 103 -5.25 -8.00 -5.83
CA SER A 103 -5.94 -7.79 -4.55
C SER A 103 -5.30 -8.64 -3.44
N ALA A 104 -4.98 -9.91 -3.74
CA ALA A 104 -4.28 -10.82 -2.83
C ALA A 104 -2.87 -10.29 -2.50
N ARG A 105 -2.11 -9.86 -3.51
CA ARG A 105 -0.77 -9.26 -3.35
C ARG A 105 -0.82 -8.06 -2.41
N ASN A 106 -1.75 -7.13 -2.64
CA ASN A 106 -1.90 -5.94 -1.81
C ASN A 106 -2.31 -6.27 -0.37
N GLN A 107 -3.14 -7.30 -0.18
CA GLN A 107 -3.52 -7.76 1.15
C GLN A 107 -2.34 -8.37 1.91
N GLU A 108 -1.58 -9.28 1.29
CA GLU A 108 -0.40 -9.88 1.90
C GLU A 108 0.69 -8.83 2.19
N LEU A 109 0.90 -7.87 1.28
CA LEU A 109 1.84 -6.77 1.49
C LEU A 109 1.48 -5.93 2.72
N ARG A 110 0.20 -5.62 2.93
CA ARG A 110 -0.26 -4.90 4.14
C ARG A 110 0.02 -5.70 5.42
N ILE A 111 -0.18 -7.02 5.39
CA ILE A 111 0.12 -7.88 6.54
C ILE A 111 1.63 -7.82 6.85
N LEU A 112 2.48 -7.98 5.84
CA LEU A 112 3.94 -7.88 6.00
C LEU A 112 4.36 -6.52 6.58
N GLN A 113 3.80 -5.41 6.07
CA GLN A 113 4.08 -4.07 6.58
C GLN A 113 3.67 -3.91 8.05
N ASN A 114 2.48 -4.39 8.42
CA ASN A 114 2.00 -4.32 9.80
C ASN A 114 2.88 -5.16 10.74
N THR A 115 3.28 -6.37 10.33
CA THR A 115 4.19 -7.23 11.11
C THR A 115 5.57 -6.59 11.26
N GLN A 116 6.09 -5.94 10.22
CA GLN A 116 7.35 -5.20 10.28
C GLN A 116 7.27 -4.04 11.30
N GLN A 117 6.19 -3.28 11.29
CA GLN A 117 5.98 -2.19 12.26
C GLN A 117 5.88 -2.72 13.69
N TYR A 118 5.11 -3.81 13.88
CA TYR A 118 4.98 -4.47 15.17
C TYR A 118 6.34 -4.94 15.72
N THR A 119 7.09 -5.71 14.93
CA THR A 119 8.42 -6.24 15.33
C THR A 119 9.41 -5.13 15.66
N GLN A 120 9.39 -4.02 14.91
CA GLN A 120 10.21 -2.84 15.20
C GLN A 120 9.83 -2.19 16.53
N SER A 121 8.54 -2.09 16.85
CA SER A 121 8.08 -1.53 18.13
C SER A 121 8.43 -2.42 19.33
N GLU A 122 8.30 -3.74 19.20
CA GLU A 122 8.67 -4.68 20.26
C GLU A 122 10.18 -4.71 20.50
N LYS A 123 10.99 -4.61 19.43
CA LYS A 123 12.44 -4.49 19.55
C LYS A 123 12.84 -3.27 20.39
N GLN A 124 12.16 -2.13 20.22
CA GLN A 124 12.43 -0.92 21.01
C GLN A 124 12.06 -1.13 22.48
N LYS A 125 10.93 -1.78 22.79
CA LYS A 125 10.53 -2.10 24.16
C LYS A 125 11.52 -3.02 24.86
N ILE A 126 11.97 -4.07 24.16
CA ILE A 126 12.99 -5.01 24.66
C ILE A 126 14.29 -4.27 24.97
N GLN A 127 14.73 -3.37 24.08
CA GLN A 127 15.93 -2.55 24.32
C GLN A 127 15.79 -1.65 25.56
N GLN A 128 14.62 -1.04 25.76
CA GLN A 128 14.34 -0.22 26.94
C GLN A 128 14.36 -1.05 28.23
N LEU A 129 13.68 -2.20 28.23
CA LEU A 129 13.63 -3.10 29.39
C LEU A 129 15.02 -3.66 29.72
N HIS A 130 15.81 -4.00 28.70
CA HIS A 130 17.20 -4.44 28.89
C HIS A 130 18.02 -3.34 29.58
N ALA A 131 17.96 -2.10 29.10
CA ALA A 131 18.69 -0.98 29.70
C ALA A 131 18.21 -0.67 31.13
N GLU A 132 16.94 -0.88 31.44
CA GLU A 132 16.40 -0.75 32.80
C GLU A 132 16.93 -1.85 33.73
N LEU A 133 16.99 -3.10 33.24
CA LEU A 133 17.55 -4.22 33.97
C LEU A 133 19.03 -4.03 34.24
N ASP A 134 19.81 -3.57 33.26
CA ASP A 134 21.24 -3.28 33.44
C ASP A 134 21.47 -2.29 34.59
N ARG A 135 20.71 -1.18 34.60
CA ARG A 135 20.77 -0.17 35.68
C ARG A 135 20.35 -0.74 37.04
N THR A 136 19.26 -1.51 37.06
CA THR A 136 18.75 -2.11 38.30
C THR A 136 19.76 -3.13 38.87
N ASN A 137 20.45 -3.87 38.00
CA ASN A 137 21.49 -4.80 38.40
C ASN A 137 22.66 -4.07 39.08
N ASP A 138 23.14 -2.98 38.47
CA ASP A 138 24.22 -2.15 39.05
C ASP A 138 23.82 -1.57 40.42
N GLU A 139 22.59 -1.08 40.55
CA GLU A 139 22.04 -0.56 41.82
C GLU A 139 21.96 -1.66 42.89
N LEU A 140 21.47 -2.84 42.54
CA LEU A 140 21.39 -3.99 43.44
C LEU A 140 22.77 -4.45 43.90
N ASP A 141 23.77 -4.45 43.02
CA ASP A 141 25.13 -4.85 43.37
C ASP A 141 25.80 -3.84 44.31
N LEU A 142 25.53 -2.55 44.14
CA LEU A 142 25.94 -1.52 45.09
C LEU A 142 25.27 -1.71 46.46
N GLN A 143 23.96 -1.98 46.47
CA GLN A 143 23.22 -2.20 47.71
C GLN A 143 23.69 -3.45 48.46
N LYS A 144 23.92 -4.57 47.75
CA LYS A 144 24.50 -5.80 48.32
C LYS A 144 25.85 -5.51 48.96
N THR A 145 26.72 -4.77 48.28
CA THR A 145 28.06 -4.41 48.78
C THR A 145 27.96 -3.55 50.05
N ASN A 146 27.07 -2.56 50.06
CA ASN A 146 26.86 -1.72 51.23
C ASN A 146 26.25 -2.49 52.41
N TYR A 147 25.27 -3.35 52.15
CA TYR A 147 24.68 -4.23 53.16
C TYR A 147 25.74 -5.15 53.79
N GLN A 148 26.56 -5.80 52.96
CA GLN A 148 27.64 -6.66 53.43
C GLN A 148 28.60 -5.91 54.35
N ARG A 149 29.00 -4.69 53.97
CA ARG A 149 29.86 -3.84 54.80
C ARG A 149 29.23 -3.55 56.17
N LYS A 150 27.93 -3.25 56.24
CA LYS A 150 27.24 -3.01 57.52
C LYS A 150 27.16 -4.27 58.38
N VAL A 151 26.92 -5.42 57.77
CA VAL A 151 26.93 -6.72 58.45
C VAL A 151 28.32 -7.01 59.03
N ASP A 152 29.37 -6.78 58.27
CA ASP A 152 30.76 -6.99 58.72
C ASP A 152 31.11 -6.08 59.90
N GLN A 153 30.72 -4.80 59.83
CA GLN A 153 30.91 -3.83 60.92
C GLN A 153 30.16 -4.24 62.19
N TYR A 154 28.89 -4.68 62.06
CA TYR A 154 28.11 -5.17 63.19
C TYR A 154 28.74 -6.41 63.83
N ASN A 155 29.21 -7.37 63.02
CA ASN A 155 29.87 -8.57 63.50
C ASN A 155 31.20 -8.25 64.22
N GLN A 156 31.99 -7.32 63.69
CA GLN A 156 33.22 -6.84 64.35
C GLN A 156 32.94 -6.21 65.71
N LEU A 157 31.88 -5.38 65.81
CA LEU A 157 31.46 -4.77 67.06
C LEU A 157 31.06 -5.83 68.09
N ILE A 158 30.22 -6.80 67.70
CA ILE A 158 29.79 -7.90 68.57
C ILE A 158 31.00 -8.72 69.05
N ASN A 159 31.96 -9.02 68.17
CA ASN A 159 33.18 -9.75 68.53
C ASN A 159 34.03 -8.98 69.55
N THR A 160 34.20 -7.67 69.35
CA THR A 160 34.97 -6.81 70.26
C THR A 160 34.32 -6.76 71.65
N LEU A 161 32.99 -6.63 71.70
CA LEU A 161 32.23 -6.65 72.95
C LEU A 161 32.38 -7.99 73.68
N ASN A 162 32.25 -9.11 72.96
CA ASN A 162 32.42 -10.45 73.52
C ASN A 162 33.83 -10.68 74.10
N GLN A 163 34.86 -10.12 73.46
CA GLN A 163 36.26 -10.22 73.93
C GLN A 163 36.59 -9.29 75.10
N SER A 164 35.87 -8.17 75.26
CA SER A 164 36.14 -7.18 76.30
C SER A 164 35.68 -7.58 77.71
N HIS A 165 34.83 -8.60 77.84
CA HIS A 165 34.15 -9.01 79.08
C HIS A 165 33.44 -7.86 79.82
N GLN A 166 33.15 -6.73 79.15
CA GLN A 166 32.45 -5.59 79.76
C GLN A 166 30.97 -5.90 79.96
N ASN A 167 30.43 -5.51 81.12
CA ASN A 167 28.99 -5.52 81.36
C ASN A 167 28.33 -4.41 80.53
N LEU A 168 27.65 -4.80 79.46
CA LEU A 168 26.83 -3.91 78.64
C LEU A 168 25.64 -3.37 79.45
N ASP A 169 25.52 -2.04 79.51
CA ASP A 169 24.34 -1.38 80.06
C ASP A 169 23.09 -1.59 79.18
N ALA A 170 21.92 -1.22 79.72
CA ALA A 170 20.65 -1.42 79.03
C ALA A 170 20.52 -0.60 77.74
N THR A 171 21.12 0.59 77.70
CA THR A 171 21.06 1.51 76.55
C THR A 171 21.87 0.98 75.38
N ALA A 172 23.08 0.46 75.64
CA ALA A 172 23.96 -0.14 74.64
C ALA A 172 23.34 -1.41 74.04
N ARG A 173 22.69 -2.25 74.85
CA ARG A 173 21.94 -3.42 74.36
C ARG A 173 20.81 -3.01 73.41
N LEU A 174 20.03 -2.00 73.79
CA LEU A 174 18.94 -1.50 72.96
C LEU A 174 19.44 -0.98 71.61
N GLN A 175 20.57 -0.26 71.57
CA GLN A 175 21.17 0.22 70.32
C GLN A 175 21.63 -0.92 69.40
N LEU A 176 22.22 -1.98 69.96
CA LEU A 176 22.63 -3.17 69.19
C LEU A 176 21.42 -3.91 68.61
N ASP A 177 20.34 -4.04 69.37
CA ASP A 177 19.10 -4.64 68.90
C ASP A 177 18.46 -3.80 67.78
N GLN A 178 18.49 -2.48 67.90
CA GLN A 178 18.02 -1.57 66.84
C GLN A 178 18.84 -1.73 65.55
N GLN A 179 20.17 -1.76 65.64
CA GLN A 179 21.04 -1.98 64.48
C GLN A 179 20.78 -3.33 63.82
N LYS A 180 20.62 -4.39 64.62
CA LYS A 180 20.27 -5.73 64.12
C LYS A 180 18.93 -5.72 63.39
N ASN A 181 17.91 -5.09 63.97
CA ASN A 181 16.59 -4.99 63.34
C ASN A 181 16.65 -4.20 62.03
N GLN A 182 17.45 -3.13 61.97
CA GLN A 182 17.67 -2.38 60.73
C GLN A 182 18.32 -3.25 59.64
N LEU A 183 19.33 -4.06 59.99
CA LEU A 183 19.94 -5.01 59.05
C LEU A 183 18.94 -6.05 58.54
N ILE A 184 18.03 -6.54 59.38
CA ILE A 184 16.97 -7.48 58.97
C ILE A 184 15.99 -6.81 57.99
N ILE A 185 15.61 -5.55 58.23
CA ILE A 185 14.74 -4.79 57.33
C ILE A 185 15.41 -4.60 55.97
N GLU A 186 16.68 -4.16 55.95
CA GLU A 186 17.44 -3.98 54.70
C GLU A 186 17.61 -5.30 53.94
N GLN A 187 17.86 -6.41 54.63
CA GLN A 187 17.93 -7.74 54.03
C GLN A 187 16.61 -8.11 53.31
N ASN A 188 15.47 -7.89 53.98
CA ASN A 188 14.17 -8.20 53.42
C ASN A 188 13.83 -7.30 52.23
N GLN A 189 14.18 -6.01 52.28
CA GLN A 189 14.02 -5.09 51.15
C GLN A 189 14.86 -5.53 49.94
N LEU A 190 16.13 -5.87 50.16
CA LEU A 190 17.02 -6.33 49.10
C LEU A 190 16.52 -7.64 48.47
N LYS A 191 15.99 -8.56 49.29
CA LYS A 191 15.35 -9.79 48.80
C LYS A 191 14.15 -9.49 47.90
N GLN A 192 13.26 -8.58 48.31
CA GLN A 192 12.10 -8.18 47.50
C GLN A 192 12.52 -7.56 46.16
N GLN A 193 13.54 -6.70 46.16
CA GLN A 193 14.03 -6.09 44.94
C GLN A 193 14.67 -7.12 43.99
N LEU A 194 15.40 -8.11 44.53
CA LEU A 194 15.93 -9.24 43.75
C LEU A 194 14.81 -10.09 43.14
N ASP A 195 13.74 -10.34 43.88
CA ASP A 195 12.59 -11.09 43.37
C ASP A 195 11.90 -10.34 42.21
N ILE A 196 11.71 -9.02 42.33
CA ILE A 196 11.17 -8.16 41.26
C ILE A 196 12.10 -8.13 40.03
N TYR A 197 13.42 -8.01 40.26
CA TYR A 197 14.42 -8.05 39.20
C TYR A 197 14.34 -9.38 38.42
N ASN A 198 14.32 -10.51 39.13
CA ASN A 198 14.21 -11.83 38.52
C ASN A 198 12.92 -12.00 37.71
N GLN A 199 11.80 -11.44 38.18
CA GLN A 199 10.54 -11.43 37.43
C GLN A 199 10.66 -10.64 36.11
N LYS A 200 11.30 -9.47 36.14
CA LYS A 200 11.54 -8.66 34.93
C LYS A 200 12.49 -9.36 33.95
N VAL A 201 13.52 -10.06 34.44
CA VAL A 201 14.40 -10.88 33.59
C VAL A 201 13.61 -11.99 32.90
N TYR A 202 12.73 -12.68 33.64
CA TYR A 202 11.85 -13.70 33.06
C TYR A 202 10.92 -13.11 31.98
N GLU A 203 10.35 -11.94 32.24
CA GLU A 203 9.50 -11.24 31.27
C GLU A 203 10.29 -10.84 30.01
N LEU A 204 11.50 -10.29 30.16
CA LEU A 204 12.37 -9.95 29.04
C LEU A 204 12.64 -11.17 28.16
N ASN A 205 13.04 -12.29 28.76
CA ASN A 205 13.33 -13.53 28.03
C ASN A 205 12.10 -14.01 27.24
N ARG A 206 10.91 -13.99 27.87
CA ARG A 206 9.66 -14.34 27.19
C ARG A 206 9.35 -13.41 26.01
N GLN A 207 9.55 -12.10 26.16
CA GLN A 207 9.33 -11.14 25.06
C GLN A 207 10.32 -11.36 23.91
N VAL A 208 11.59 -11.66 24.21
CA VAL A 208 12.61 -11.99 23.21
C VAL A 208 12.24 -13.27 22.45
N GLU A 209 11.82 -14.32 23.14
CA GLU A 209 11.37 -15.57 22.53
C GLU A 209 10.16 -15.36 21.61
N GLN A 210 9.16 -14.59 22.07
CA GLN A 210 7.99 -14.24 21.28
C GLN A 210 8.36 -13.44 20.02
N LEU A 211 9.23 -12.42 20.16
CA LEU A 211 9.69 -11.62 19.03
C LEU A 211 10.47 -12.48 18.02
N ASN A 212 11.31 -13.41 18.49
CA ASN A 212 12.03 -14.33 17.62
C ASN A 212 11.09 -15.24 16.84
N ALA A 213 10.05 -15.79 17.48
CA ALA A 213 9.04 -16.60 16.80
C ALA A 213 8.29 -15.80 15.72
N VAL A 214 7.89 -14.56 16.02
CA VAL A 214 7.24 -13.66 15.04
C VAL A 214 8.18 -13.32 13.89
N ASN A 215 9.46 -13.06 14.15
CA ASN A 215 10.44 -12.79 13.10
C ASN A 215 10.67 -14.01 12.18
N GLN A 216 10.67 -15.23 12.73
CA GLN A 216 10.75 -16.45 11.93
C GLN A 216 9.53 -16.59 11.02
N GLN A 217 8.33 -16.38 11.55
CA GLN A 217 7.09 -16.40 10.75
C GLN A 217 7.05 -15.28 9.71
N TYR A 218 7.56 -14.10 10.04
CA TYR A 218 7.68 -12.98 9.11
C TYR A 218 8.59 -13.36 7.94
N ASN A 219 9.77 -13.91 8.20
CA ASN A 219 10.71 -14.33 7.14
C ASN A 219 10.06 -15.38 6.23
N GLN A 220 9.38 -16.38 6.80
CA GLN A 220 8.62 -17.37 6.01
C GLN A 220 7.50 -16.73 5.17
N SER A 221 6.82 -15.71 5.71
CA SER A 221 5.77 -14.99 4.99
C SER A 221 6.35 -14.16 3.85
N VAL A 222 7.53 -13.56 4.04
CA VAL A 222 8.28 -12.86 2.97
C VAL A 222 8.71 -13.83 1.88
N ASP A 223 9.23 -15.00 2.24
CA ASP A 223 9.62 -16.03 1.28
C ASP A 223 8.41 -16.54 0.48
N HIS A 224 7.30 -16.81 1.17
CA HIS A 224 6.03 -17.17 0.53
C HIS A 224 5.54 -16.09 -0.43
N PHE A 225 5.49 -14.83 0.03
CA PHE A 225 5.10 -13.68 -0.78
C PHE A 225 5.96 -13.56 -2.04
N ASN A 226 7.28 -13.63 -1.87
CA ASN A 226 8.22 -13.54 -2.98
C ASN A 226 8.03 -14.70 -3.96
N SER A 227 7.79 -15.93 -3.47
CA SER A 227 7.58 -17.10 -4.33
C SER A 227 6.27 -17.03 -5.13
N ARG A 228 5.17 -16.62 -4.48
CA ARG A 228 3.83 -16.53 -5.08
C ARG A 228 3.73 -15.38 -6.07
N PHE A 229 4.20 -14.20 -5.67
CA PHE A 229 3.96 -12.95 -6.40
C PHE A 229 5.14 -12.53 -7.28
N GLN A 230 5.47 -13.38 -8.24
CA GLN A 230 6.46 -13.04 -9.26
C GLN A 230 6.00 -11.85 -10.11
N PRO A 231 6.92 -11.02 -10.61
CA PRO A 231 6.61 -10.08 -11.68
C PRO A 231 6.09 -10.84 -12.90
N ARG A 232 4.95 -10.43 -13.45
CA ARG A 232 4.40 -10.97 -14.69
C ARG A 232 3.98 -9.84 -15.61
N GLN A 233 4.14 -10.04 -16.92
CA GLN A 233 3.67 -9.12 -17.94
C GLN A 233 2.21 -9.44 -18.26
N PHE A 234 1.32 -8.48 -18.06
CA PHE A 234 -0.08 -8.59 -18.44
C PHE A 234 -0.65 -7.20 -18.75
N ASP A 235 -1.64 -7.17 -19.63
CA ASP A 235 -2.34 -5.94 -19.97
C ASP A 235 -3.48 -5.71 -18.96
N LYS A 236 -3.49 -4.53 -18.33
CA LYS A 236 -4.52 -4.11 -17.37
C LYS A 236 -5.86 -3.86 -18.03
N GLY A 237 -5.83 -3.42 -19.29
CA GLY A 237 -6.98 -3.21 -20.15
C GLY A 237 -6.63 -3.61 -21.58
N VAL A 238 -7.65 -3.90 -22.39
CA VAL A 238 -7.49 -4.17 -23.81
C VAL A 238 -8.66 -3.60 -24.60
N PHE A 239 -8.35 -2.81 -25.62
CA PHE A 239 -9.26 -2.49 -26.71
C PHE A 239 -9.18 -3.54 -27.84
N ASP A 240 -10.23 -4.35 -28.01
CA ASP A 240 -10.27 -5.45 -29.00
C ASP A 240 -10.75 -5.02 -30.42
N GLY A 241 -10.92 -3.71 -30.64
CA GLY A 241 -11.52 -3.14 -31.85
C GLY A 241 -13.03 -2.89 -31.76
N LYS A 242 -13.70 -3.39 -30.72
CA LYS A 242 -15.14 -3.19 -30.45
C LYS A 242 -15.42 -2.77 -29.01
N THR A 243 -14.75 -3.37 -28.05
CA THR A 243 -14.92 -3.17 -26.62
C THR A 243 -13.60 -2.85 -25.96
N ILE A 244 -13.68 -2.09 -24.88
CA ILE A 244 -12.59 -1.85 -23.95
C ILE A 244 -12.90 -2.71 -22.73
N ASN A 245 -12.07 -3.70 -22.45
CA ASN A 245 -12.21 -4.55 -21.27
C ASN A 245 -11.09 -4.24 -20.30
N ILE A 246 -11.44 -3.82 -19.09
CA ILE A 246 -10.50 -3.56 -18.00
C ILE A 246 -10.53 -4.74 -17.05
N TYR A 247 -9.36 -5.27 -16.74
CA TYR A 247 -9.18 -6.50 -15.98
C TYR A 247 -8.47 -6.29 -14.65
N GLU A 248 -7.66 -5.24 -14.52
CA GLU A 248 -6.96 -4.93 -13.28
C GLU A 248 -6.78 -3.42 -13.09
N PHE A 249 -6.96 -2.96 -11.86
CA PHE A 249 -6.49 -1.65 -11.40
C PHE A 249 -6.25 -1.65 -9.89
N THR A 250 -5.35 -0.79 -9.43
CA THR A 250 -5.00 -0.65 -8.00
C THR A 250 -5.61 0.58 -7.32
N SER A 251 -6.12 1.55 -8.10
CA SER A 251 -6.81 2.73 -7.58
C SER A 251 -7.73 3.37 -8.64
N ASN A 252 -8.53 4.37 -8.23
CA ASN A 252 -9.36 5.15 -9.14
C ASN A 252 -8.52 5.91 -10.18
N GLU A 253 -7.37 6.44 -9.79
CA GLU A 253 -6.41 7.12 -10.66
C GLU A 253 -5.83 6.17 -11.70
N ASP A 254 -5.45 4.95 -11.29
CA ASP A 254 -4.97 3.90 -12.18
C ASP A 254 -6.05 3.49 -13.19
N LEU A 255 -7.29 3.27 -12.74
CA LEU A 255 -8.42 2.98 -13.62
C LEU A 255 -8.68 4.10 -14.63
N ARG A 256 -8.66 5.36 -14.19
CA ARG A 256 -8.84 6.54 -15.05
C ARG A 256 -7.80 6.60 -16.16
N VAL A 257 -6.50 6.47 -15.82
CA VAL A 257 -5.42 6.53 -16.81
C VAL A 257 -5.45 5.31 -17.74
N THR A 258 -5.78 4.12 -17.21
CA THR A 258 -5.94 2.91 -18.03
C THR A 258 -7.08 3.10 -19.04
N ILE A 259 -8.26 3.60 -18.63
CA ILE A 259 -9.34 3.92 -19.57
C ILE A 259 -8.88 4.95 -20.60
N ALA A 260 -8.13 5.98 -20.20
CA ALA A 260 -7.63 6.98 -21.14
C ALA A 260 -6.69 6.38 -22.19
N HIS A 261 -5.83 5.43 -21.79
CA HIS A 261 -4.96 4.68 -22.69
C HIS A 261 -5.75 3.86 -23.71
N GLU A 262 -6.72 3.06 -23.25
CA GLU A 262 -7.56 2.24 -24.14
C GLU A 262 -8.41 3.09 -25.09
N LEU A 263 -8.87 4.26 -24.63
CA LEU A 263 -9.53 5.24 -25.49
C LEU A 263 -8.58 5.80 -26.55
N GLY A 264 -7.28 5.90 -26.27
CA GLY A 264 -6.25 6.21 -27.27
C GLY A 264 -6.15 5.15 -28.37
N HIS A 265 -6.21 3.86 -28.01
CA HIS A 265 -6.33 2.78 -28.99
C HIS A 265 -7.64 2.84 -29.78
N ALA A 266 -8.75 3.21 -29.15
CA ALA A 266 -10.02 3.43 -29.84
C ALA A 266 -9.99 4.66 -30.79
N LEU A 267 -9.09 5.61 -30.52
CA LEU A 267 -8.70 6.66 -31.47
C LEU A 267 -7.71 6.15 -32.54
N GLY A 268 -7.28 4.90 -32.52
CA GLY A 268 -6.34 4.34 -33.49
C GLY A 268 -4.87 4.68 -33.24
N LEU A 269 -4.51 5.04 -32.01
CA LEU A 269 -3.11 5.22 -31.62
C LEU A 269 -2.48 3.88 -31.27
N ALA A 270 -1.25 3.66 -31.73
CA ALA A 270 -0.41 2.56 -31.27
C ALA A 270 0.31 2.92 -29.96
N HIS A 271 1.14 2.01 -29.44
CA HIS A 271 2.00 2.31 -28.31
C HIS A 271 3.11 3.33 -28.65
N ASN A 272 3.50 4.10 -27.65
CA ASN A 272 4.67 4.99 -27.66
C ASN A 272 5.82 4.38 -26.84
N ASN A 273 7.04 4.86 -27.05
CA ASN A 273 8.24 4.42 -26.32
C ASN A 273 8.64 5.34 -25.16
N ASP A 274 8.03 6.53 -25.03
CA ASP A 274 8.27 7.47 -23.93
C ASP A 274 7.59 6.96 -22.65
N PRO A 275 8.34 6.62 -21.58
CA PRO A 275 7.80 6.07 -20.34
C PRO A 275 6.84 6.99 -19.56
N LYS A 276 6.73 8.27 -19.97
CA LYS A 276 5.80 9.25 -19.40
C LYS A 276 4.55 9.45 -20.26
N ALA A 277 4.57 8.99 -21.51
CA ALA A 277 3.43 9.10 -22.42
C ALA A 277 2.25 8.26 -21.95
N LEU A 278 1.04 8.71 -22.28
CA LEU A 278 -0.18 7.96 -22.01
C LEU A 278 -0.14 6.62 -22.74
N MET A 279 0.28 6.63 -24.01
CA MET A 279 0.31 5.44 -24.87
C MET A 279 1.55 4.54 -24.62
N TYR A 280 2.31 4.73 -23.55
CA TYR A 280 3.39 3.79 -23.20
C TYR A 280 2.79 2.46 -22.72
N PRO A 281 3.29 1.29 -23.17
CA PRO A 281 2.65 -0.01 -22.95
C PRO A 281 2.66 -0.51 -21.49
N MET A 282 3.28 0.22 -20.57
CA MET A 282 3.38 -0.17 -19.16
C MET A 282 3.18 1.05 -18.27
N MET A 283 2.45 0.94 -17.17
CA MET A 283 2.46 2.00 -16.16
C MET A 283 3.85 2.05 -15.51
N LYS A 284 4.53 3.20 -15.60
CA LYS A 284 5.90 3.39 -15.11
C LYS A 284 6.11 4.77 -14.50
N GLU A 285 6.29 5.81 -15.33
CA GLU A 285 6.66 7.16 -14.88
C GLU A 285 5.51 8.17 -15.00
N GLN A 286 4.30 7.71 -15.35
CA GLN A 286 3.12 8.54 -15.43
C GLN A 286 2.66 9.02 -14.05
N ASP A 287 2.40 10.31 -13.89
CA ASP A 287 1.71 10.85 -12.71
C ASP A 287 0.22 10.48 -12.80
N LEU A 288 -0.17 9.37 -12.18
CA LEU A 288 -1.57 8.91 -12.22
C LEU A 288 -2.56 9.91 -11.64
N LYS A 289 -2.13 10.77 -10.70
CA LYS A 289 -3.02 11.72 -10.02
C LYS A 289 -3.28 12.95 -10.88
N ASN A 290 -2.24 13.55 -11.45
CA ASN A 290 -2.35 14.78 -12.24
C ASN A 290 -1.96 14.57 -13.71
N PHE A 291 -2.23 13.38 -14.26
CA PHE A 291 -1.82 13.02 -15.60
C PHE A 291 -2.27 14.05 -16.66
N ARG A 292 -1.35 14.41 -17.55
CA ARG A 292 -1.58 15.27 -18.72
C ARG A 292 -0.92 14.62 -19.93
N LEU A 293 -1.57 14.73 -21.10
CA LEU A 293 -0.97 14.25 -22.34
C LEU A 293 0.41 14.86 -22.56
N THR A 294 1.36 14.00 -22.92
CA THR A 294 2.72 14.44 -23.26
C THR A 294 2.77 14.97 -24.68
N THR A 295 3.88 15.64 -25.02
CA THR A 295 4.16 16.02 -26.42
C THR A 295 4.19 14.80 -27.34
N ALA A 296 4.65 13.64 -26.85
CA ALA A 296 4.67 12.40 -27.60
C ALA A 296 3.24 11.93 -27.94
N ASP A 297 2.32 11.96 -26.98
CA ASP A 297 0.90 11.60 -27.20
C ASP A 297 0.24 12.51 -28.25
N LEU A 298 0.48 13.83 -28.14
CA LEU A 298 -0.07 14.81 -29.06
C LEU A 298 0.50 14.66 -30.48
N ALA A 299 1.80 14.37 -30.59
CA ALA A 299 2.45 14.13 -31.87
C ALA A 299 1.85 12.90 -32.59
N MET A 300 1.59 11.80 -31.87
CA MET A 300 0.95 10.61 -32.42
C MET A 300 -0.44 10.93 -32.95
N LEU A 301 -1.26 11.66 -32.18
CA LEU A 301 -2.61 12.03 -32.60
C LEU A 301 -2.62 12.90 -33.87
N ASN A 302 -1.69 13.85 -33.97
CA ASN A 302 -1.55 14.70 -35.16
C ASN A 302 -1.04 13.93 -36.39
N SER A 303 -0.18 12.92 -36.19
CA SER A 303 0.32 12.08 -37.29
C SER A 303 -0.75 11.20 -37.92
N ARG A 304 -1.83 10.87 -37.17
CA ARG A 304 -2.99 10.11 -37.66
C ARG A 304 -3.85 10.87 -38.67
N GLN A 305 -3.78 12.21 -38.66
CA GLN A 305 -4.62 13.09 -39.49
C GLN A 305 -3.97 13.44 -40.84
N ARG A 306 -2.79 12.90 -41.13
CA ARG A 306 -2.07 13.03 -42.41
C ARG A 306 -2.20 11.74 -43.20
#